data_AF-A0A4S4KIV5-F1
#
_entry.id   AF-A0A4S4KIV5-F1
#
_cell.length_a   1.000
_cell.length_b   1.000
_cell.length_c   1.000
_cell.angle_alpha   90.00
_cell.angle_beta   90.00
_cell.angle_gamma   90.00
#
_symmetry.space_group_name_H-M   'P 1'
#
loop_
_entity.id
_entity.type
_entity.pdbx_description
1 polymer ?
#
loop_
_entity_poly.entity_id
_entity_poly.type
_entity_poly.pdbx_seq_one_letter_code
_entity_poly.pdbx_strand_id
1 'polypeptide(L)'
;MRPSQASAILPILLASCAFAALEKRQTNDAVGTIISPANGSSITPGTPFSFQYSDGWGGACHPAYTPISVGITAYRPTWPDLNGSIFKLPDSDYLYYFGDYVILNDEGIPPMSNPPPPSTFTLPELDPMYNGQEIYLSVAEQMFECVPAGHTVYSFPINSLQYNP
;
A
#
# COMPACT_ATOMS: atom_id res chain seq x y z
N MET A 1 39.15 -9.02 -68.56
CA MET A 1 38.92 -9.23 -67.11
C MET A 1 38.23 -7.98 -66.57
N ARG A 2 36.94 -8.08 -66.24
CA ARG A 2 36.09 -6.97 -65.75
C ARG A 2 35.69 -7.28 -64.30
N PRO A 3 35.65 -6.29 -63.39
CA PRO A 3 35.42 -6.53 -61.97
C PRO A 3 33.93 -6.83 -61.68
N SER A 4 33.73 -7.77 -60.75
CA SER A 4 32.44 -8.28 -60.26
C SER A 4 31.71 -7.22 -59.41
N GLN A 5 30.41 -7.05 -59.65
CA GLN A 5 29.53 -6.16 -58.88
C GLN A 5 29.18 -6.79 -57.53
N ALA A 6 29.46 -6.08 -56.44
CA ALA A 6 29.00 -6.43 -55.10
C ALA A 6 27.57 -5.89 -54.90
N SER A 7 26.60 -6.79 -54.69
CA SER A 7 25.25 -6.41 -54.25
C SER A 7 25.24 -6.22 -52.73
N ALA A 8 24.89 -5.02 -52.28
CA ALA A 8 24.66 -4.71 -50.88
C ALA A 8 23.21 -5.10 -50.50
N ILE A 9 23.06 -5.96 -49.50
CA ILE A 9 21.76 -6.35 -48.93
C ILE A 9 21.43 -5.37 -47.80
N LEU A 10 20.31 -4.65 -47.95
CA LEU A 10 19.79 -3.69 -46.97
C LEU A 10 19.02 -4.46 -45.87
N PRO A 11 19.30 -4.29 -44.57
CA PRO A 11 18.47 -4.89 -43.53
C PRO A 11 17.20 -4.05 -43.31
N ILE A 12 16.04 -4.69 -43.43
CA ILE A 12 14.74 -4.11 -43.08
C ILE A 12 14.62 -4.10 -41.55
N LEU A 13 14.65 -2.91 -40.95
CA LEU A 13 14.33 -2.69 -39.53
C LEU A 13 12.83 -2.95 -39.32
N LEU A 14 12.49 -4.06 -38.66
CA LEU A 14 11.15 -4.28 -38.12
C LEU A 14 10.94 -3.31 -36.95
N ALA A 15 10.12 -2.28 -37.16
CA ALA A 15 9.58 -1.47 -36.08
C ALA A 15 8.49 -2.26 -35.35
N SER A 16 8.82 -2.81 -34.20
CA SER A 16 7.84 -3.42 -33.28
C SER A 16 6.96 -2.31 -32.69
N CYS A 17 5.73 -2.17 -33.17
CA CYS A 17 4.71 -1.40 -32.47
C CYS A 17 4.41 -2.12 -31.15
N ALA A 18 4.96 -1.62 -30.04
CA ALA A 18 4.49 -2.00 -28.72
C ALA A 18 3.05 -1.49 -28.58
N PHE A 19 2.08 -2.40 -28.50
CA PHE A 19 0.74 -2.05 -28.03
C PHE A 19 0.88 -1.65 -26.57
N ALA A 20 0.69 -0.36 -26.26
CA ALA A 20 0.46 0.06 -24.90
C ALA A 20 -0.78 -0.68 -24.39
N ALA A 21 -0.61 -1.58 -23.41
CA ALA A 21 -1.73 -2.22 -22.75
C ALA A 21 -2.63 -1.12 -22.14
N LEU A 22 -3.94 -1.27 -22.29
CA LEU A 22 -4.90 -0.36 -21.66
C LEU A 22 -4.80 -0.55 -20.14
N GLU A 23 -4.09 0.37 -19.48
CA GLU A 23 -3.94 0.36 -18.03
C GLU A 23 -5.27 0.80 -17.39
N LYS A 24 -5.77 0.02 -16.41
CA LYS A 24 -6.93 0.40 -15.61
C LYS A 24 -6.61 1.73 -14.93
N ARG A 25 -7.51 2.72 -15.00
CA ARG A 25 -7.30 3.99 -14.28
C ARG A 25 -7.13 3.69 -12.78
N GLN A 26 -6.07 4.25 -12.21
CA GLN A 26 -5.75 4.21 -10.79
C GLN A 26 -5.79 5.64 -10.25
N THR A 27 -6.49 5.84 -9.15
CA THR A 27 -6.51 7.12 -8.42
C THR A 27 -5.93 6.88 -7.02
N ASN A 28 -4.99 7.75 -6.63
CA ASN A 28 -4.29 7.68 -5.35
C ASN A 28 -4.78 8.81 -4.46
N ASP A 29 -5.64 8.52 -3.48
CA ASP A 29 -6.27 9.53 -2.62
C ASP A 29 -6.08 9.20 -1.13
N ALA A 30 -5.83 10.21 -0.29
CA ALA A 30 -5.82 10.03 1.16
C ALA A 30 -7.23 10.13 1.76
N VAL A 31 -8.10 9.16 1.42
CA VAL A 31 -9.49 9.07 1.88
C VAL A 31 -9.67 8.31 3.21
N GLY A 32 -8.91 7.23 3.43
CA GLY A 32 -8.89 6.50 4.70
C GLY A 32 -8.15 7.29 5.79
N THR A 33 -8.45 6.98 7.06
CA THR A 33 -7.90 7.72 8.21
C THR A 33 -7.48 6.78 9.34
N ILE A 34 -6.23 6.95 9.82
CA ILE A 34 -5.77 6.34 11.06
C ILE A 34 -6.27 7.21 12.23
N ILE A 35 -7.27 6.71 12.96
CA ILE A 35 -7.88 7.39 14.12
C ILE A 35 -6.98 7.20 15.36
N SER A 36 -6.46 5.99 15.54
CA SER A 36 -5.52 5.66 16.62
C SER A 36 -4.43 4.73 16.10
N PRO A 37 -3.16 4.93 16.50
CA PRO A 37 -2.66 6.06 17.28
C PRO A 37 -2.74 7.38 16.51
N ALA A 38 -3.00 8.50 17.20
CA ALA A 38 -3.03 9.82 16.59
C ALA A 38 -1.62 10.24 16.13
N ASN A 39 -1.53 11.12 15.13
CA ASN A 39 -0.25 11.65 14.67
C ASN A 39 0.54 12.32 15.80
N GLY A 40 1.82 11.98 15.95
CA GLY A 40 2.70 12.41 17.03
C GLY A 40 2.59 11.61 18.34
N SER A 41 1.74 10.57 18.40
CA SER A 41 1.62 9.73 19.60
C SER A 41 2.93 9.04 19.93
N SER A 42 3.23 8.88 21.22
CA SER A 42 4.34 8.04 21.66
C SER A 42 3.94 6.58 21.69
N ILE A 43 4.86 5.71 21.30
CA ILE A 43 4.71 4.26 21.45
C ILE A 43 5.88 3.72 22.26
N THR A 44 5.59 2.73 23.10
CA THR A 44 6.59 2.01 23.88
C THR A 44 6.62 0.56 23.41
N PRO A 45 7.78 0.02 23.04
CA PRO A 45 7.92 -1.37 22.61
C PRO A 45 7.39 -2.34 23.67
N GLY A 46 6.89 -3.48 23.20
CA GLY A 46 6.30 -4.52 24.04
C GLY A 46 4.98 -4.13 24.71
N THR A 47 4.57 -2.85 24.66
CA THR A 47 3.31 -2.36 25.22
C THR A 47 2.25 -2.28 24.12
N PRO A 48 1.05 -2.87 24.32
CA PRO A 48 -0.04 -2.74 23.37
C PRO A 48 -0.49 -1.28 23.21
N PHE A 49 -0.70 -0.84 21.98
CA PHE A 49 -1.31 0.45 21.65
C PHE A 49 -2.59 0.25 20.82
N SER A 50 -3.55 1.15 20.99
CA SER A 50 -4.83 1.08 20.28
C SER A 50 -4.65 1.33 18.79
N PHE A 51 -5.23 0.45 17.97
CA PHE A 51 -5.35 0.65 16.53
C PHE A 51 -6.82 0.84 16.16
N GLN A 52 -7.09 1.97 15.51
CA GLN A 52 -8.40 2.25 14.95
C GLN A 52 -8.22 2.93 13.60
N TYR A 53 -8.91 2.40 12.61
CA TYR A 53 -8.83 2.84 11.23
C TYR A 53 -10.25 3.03 10.68
N SER A 54 -10.47 4.13 9.97
CA SER A 54 -11.65 4.35 9.16
C SER A 54 -11.25 4.18 7.70
N ASP A 55 -11.92 3.27 7.00
CA ASP A 55 -11.78 3.13 5.55
C ASP A 55 -12.20 4.40 4.81
N GLY A 56 -11.80 4.49 3.55
CA GLY A 56 -12.06 5.64 2.69
C GLY A 56 -13.45 5.67 2.06
N TRP A 57 -14.32 4.67 2.29
CA TRP A 57 -15.59 4.53 1.57
C TRP A 57 -16.65 5.53 2.02
N GLY A 58 -16.63 5.93 3.29
CA GLY A 58 -17.71 6.71 3.89
C GLY A 58 -19.05 5.94 3.83
N GLY A 59 -20.17 6.66 3.68
CA GLY A 59 -21.52 6.05 3.60
C GLY A 59 -21.98 5.68 2.19
N ALA A 60 -21.09 5.69 1.20
CA ALA A 60 -21.41 5.36 -0.19
C ALA A 60 -21.28 3.84 -0.46
N CYS A 61 -21.47 3.42 -1.71
CA CYS A 61 -21.34 2.01 -2.06
C CYS A 61 -19.91 1.52 -1.72
N HIS A 62 -19.84 0.46 -0.93
CA HIS A 62 -18.61 -0.17 -0.50
C HIS A 62 -18.65 -1.66 -0.85
N PRO A 63 -17.51 -2.28 -1.23
CA PRO A 63 -17.42 -3.72 -1.32
C PRO A 63 -17.65 -4.32 0.07
N ALA A 64 -18.10 -5.57 0.11
CA ALA A 64 -18.29 -6.29 1.37
C ALA A 64 -16.98 -6.43 2.19
N TYR A 65 -15.83 -6.36 1.50
CA TYR A 65 -14.50 -6.49 2.07
C TYR A 65 -13.57 -5.39 1.56
N THR A 66 -12.81 -4.75 2.46
CA THR A 66 -11.76 -3.80 2.12
C THR A 66 -10.40 -4.30 2.62
N PRO A 67 -9.51 -4.74 1.73
CA PRO A 67 -8.16 -5.16 2.10
C PRO A 67 -7.32 -3.97 2.56
N ILE A 68 -6.58 -4.16 3.66
CA ILE A 68 -5.59 -3.22 4.16
C ILE A 68 -4.28 -3.94 4.52
N SER A 69 -3.16 -3.26 4.35
CA SER A 69 -1.87 -3.68 4.92
C SER A 69 -1.38 -2.63 5.91
N VAL A 70 -0.83 -3.07 7.05
CA VAL A 70 -0.44 -2.18 8.14
C VAL A 70 1.01 -2.44 8.55
N GLY A 71 1.82 -1.39 8.63
CA GLY A 71 3.21 -1.50 9.05
C GLY A 71 3.87 -0.18 9.42
N ILE A 72 5.06 -0.29 9.98
CA ILE A 72 5.88 0.82 10.47
C ILE A 72 7.17 0.92 9.65
N THR A 73 7.53 2.14 9.26
CA THR A 73 8.77 2.47 8.53
C THR A 73 9.60 3.52 9.26
N ALA A 74 10.90 3.58 8.95
CA ALA A 74 11.83 4.58 9.46
C ALA A 74 11.70 5.96 8.80
N TYR A 75 11.10 5.99 7.62
CA TYR A 75 10.91 7.18 6.81
C TYR A 75 9.43 7.35 6.51
N ARG A 76 8.99 8.58 6.25
CA ARG A 76 7.60 8.85 5.85
C ARG A 76 7.40 8.37 4.42
N PRO A 77 6.66 7.27 4.17
CA PRO A 77 6.51 6.76 2.82
C PRO A 77 5.63 7.68 1.98
N THR A 78 5.70 7.49 0.67
CA THR A 78 4.99 8.23 -0.36
C THR A 78 4.41 7.25 -1.37
N TRP A 79 3.49 7.72 -2.22
CA TRP A 79 2.88 6.89 -3.25
C TRP A 79 3.87 6.15 -4.17
N PRO A 80 4.98 6.78 -4.61
CA PRO A 80 6.02 6.07 -5.36
C PRO A 80 6.69 4.90 -4.64
N ASP A 81 6.63 4.85 -3.31
CA ASP A 81 7.25 3.78 -2.52
C ASP A 81 6.39 2.52 -2.51
N LEU A 82 5.11 2.62 -2.87
CA LEU A 82 4.21 1.47 -2.91
C LEU A 82 4.44 0.62 -4.15
N ASN A 83 4.41 -0.69 -3.98
CA ASN A 83 4.36 -1.61 -5.10
C ASN A 83 2.97 -1.52 -5.76
N GLY A 84 2.91 -0.90 -6.94
CA GLY A 84 1.65 -0.67 -7.66
C GLY A 84 0.82 -1.93 -7.99
N SER A 85 1.41 -3.12 -7.94
CA SER A 85 0.68 -4.38 -8.22
C SER A 85 -0.04 -4.96 -7.00
N ILE A 86 0.54 -4.81 -5.81
CA ILE A 86 0.04 -5.42 -4.55
C ILE A 86 -0.40 -4.38 -3.52
N PHE A 87 -0.18 -3.10 -3.82
CA PHE A 87 -0.54 -1.95 -2.99
C PHE A 87 -0.05 -2.06 -1.54
N LYS A 88 1.24 -2.40 -1.41
CA LYS A 88 1.99 -2.57 -0.18
C LYS A 88 3.39 -1.99 -0.38
N LEU A 89 4.01 -1.46 0.67
CA LEU A 89 5.44 -1.14 0.62
C LEU A 89 6.27 -2.43 0.42
N PRO A 90 7.46 -2.34 -0.19
CA PRO A 90 8.42 -3.44 -0.22
C PRO A 90 8.69 -3.99 1.18
N ASP A 91 8.81 -5.31 1.31
CA ASP A 91 9.04 -5.94 2.63
C ASP A 91 10.32 -5.43 3.30
N SER A 92 11.32 -5.00 2.51
CA SER A 92 12.58 -4.41 3.00
C SER A 92 12.42 -3.07 3.71
N ASP A 93 11.29 -2.39 3.52
CA ASP A 93 11.12 -1.01 3.96
C ASP A 93 10.48 -0.92 5.34
N TYR A 94 9.85 -2.02 5.80
CA TYR A 94 9.26 -2.10 7.13
C TYR A 94 10.32 -2.31 8.20
N LEU A 95 10.25 -1.47 9.25
CA LEU A 95 10.83 -1.82 10.56
C LEU A 95 10.03 -2.93 11.20
N TYR A 96 8.71 -2.88 11.03
CA TYR A 96 7.82 -3.94 11.47
C TYR A 96 6.56 -3.98 10.62
N TYR A 97 6.18 -5.19 10.21
CA TYR A 97 4.96 -5.43 9.46
C TYR A 97 3.94 -6.13 10.36
N PHE A 98 2.80 -5.50 10.60
CA PHE A 98 1.75 -6.08 11.46
C PHE A 98 0.97 -7.15 10.72
N GLY A 99 0.65 -6.91 9.46
CA GLY A 99 -0.03 -7.88 8.62
C GLY A 99 -0.95 -7.27 7.58
N ASP A 100 -1.53 -8.19 6.81
CA ASP A 100 -2.63 -7.94 5.89
C ASP A 100 -3.96 -8.29 6.58
N TYR A 101 -4.89 -7.34 6.57
CA TYR A 101 -6.20 -7.46 7.20
C TYR A 101 -7.31 -7.15 6.21
N VAL A 102 -8.54 -7.50 6.60
CA VAL A 102 -9.75 -7.21 5.83
C VAL A 102 -10.76 -6.53 6.72
N ILE A 103 -11.16 -5.31 6.36
CA ILE A 103 -12.30 -4.64 6.97
C ILE A 103 -13.57 -5.26 6.38
N LEU A 104 -14.49 -5.66 7.26
CA LEU A 104 -15.80 -6.18 6.89
C LEU A 104 -16.79 -5.02 6.88
N ASN A 105 -17.30 -4.68 5.70
CA ASN A 105 -18.23 -3.58 5.54
C ASN A 105 -19.70 -4.03 5.61
N ASP A 106 -19.96 -5.32 5.38
CA ASP A 106 -21.29 -5.92 5.48
C ASP A 106 -21.35 -6.98 6.59
N GLU A 107 -22.43 -7.00 7.35
CA GLU A 107 -22.67 -8.02 8.38
C GLU A 107 -23.14 -9.36 7.77
N GLY A 108 -22.79 -10.47 8.43
CA GLY A 108 -23.30 -11.81 8.08
C GLY A 108 -22.66 -12.46 6.85
N ILE A 109 -21.59 -11.88 6.29
CA ILE A 109 -20.83 -12.44 5.18
C ILE A 109 -19.77 -13.46 5.66
N PRO A 110 -19.38 -14.45 4.82
CA PRO A 110 -18.35 -15.41 5.18
C PRO A 110 -16.99 -14.75 5.49
N PRO A 111 -16.18 -15.28 6.41
CA PRO A 111 -14.84 -14.76 6.64
C PRO A 111 -13.94 -15.00 5.42
N MET A 112 -13.11 -14.02 5.08
CA MET A 112 -11.99 -14.20 4.14
C MET A 112 -10.79 -14.86 4.82
N SER A 113 -9.76 -15.23 4.05
CA SER A 113 -8.51 -15.80 4.56
C SER A 113 -7.81 -14.88 5.56
N ASN A 114 -7.95 -13.57 5.38
CA ASN A 114 -7.35 -12.56 6.23
C ASN A 114 -8.37 -12.11 7.30
N PRO A 115 -7.94 -12.02 8.58
CA PRO A 115 -8.82 -11.59 9.66
C PRO A 115 -9.07 -10.06 9.60
N PRO A 116 -10.06 -9.56 10.34
CA PRO A 116 -10.16 -8.14 10.62
C PRO A 116 -8.93 -7.64 11.42
N PRO A 117 -8.57 -6.35 11.28
CA PRO A 117 -7.48 -5.79 12.08
C PRO A 117 -7.83 -5.85 13.56
N PRO A 118 -6.89 -6.22 14.45
CA PRO A 118 -7.13 -6.20 15.88
C PRO A 118 -7.28 -4.75 16.37
N SER A 119 -7.99 -4.55 17.49
CA SER A 119 -8.13 -3.24 18.12
C SER A 119 -6.85 -2.75 18.80
N THR A 120 -5.83 -3.60 18.91
CA THR A 120 -4.54 -3.28 19.52
C THR A 120 -3.41 -3.95 18.76
N PHE A 121 -2.29 -3.23 18.65
CA PHE A 121 -1.03 -3.76 18.15
C PHE A 121 0.05 -3.69 19.21
N THR A 122 1.05 -4.55 19.11
CA THR A 122 2.25 -4.51 19.95
C THR A 122 3.45 -4.43 19.03
N LEU A 123 4.23 -3.36 19.14
CA LEU A 123 5.49 -3.22 18.42
C LEU A 123 6.60 -3.93 19.23
N PRO A 124 7.34 -4.90 18.67
CA PRO A 124 8.54 -5.43 19.34
C PRO A 124 9.63 -4.35 19.47
N GLU A 125 10.63 -4.62 20.30
CA GLU A 125 11.83 -3.77 20.37
C GLU A 125 12.48 -3.67 18.99
N LEU A 126 12.67 -2.44 18.52
CA LEU A 126 13.39 -2.13 17.28
C LEU A 126 14.89 -1.95 17.56
N ASP A 127 15.67 -1.71 16.50
CA ASP A 127 17.09 -1.37 16.66
C ASP A 127 17.26 -0.10 17.53
N PRO A 128 18.19 -0.09 18.50
CA PRO A 128 18.43 1.07 19.37
C PRO A 128 18.70 2.40 18.65
N MET A 129 19.08 2.38 17.36
CA MET A 129 19.23 3.60 16.57
C MET A 129 17.91 4.39 16.39
N TYR A 130 16.77 3.75 16.61
CA TYR A 130 15.45 4.38 16.55
C TYR A 130 14.99 4.99 17.88
N ASN A 131 15.77 4.86 18.96
CA ASN A 131 15.42 5.39 20.27
C ASN A 131 15.25 6.92 20.23
N GLY A 132 14.06 7.40 20.59
CA GLY A 132 13.69 8.81 20.53
C GLY A 132 13.54 9.36 19.11
N GLN A 133 13.48 8.48 18.09
CA GLN A 133 13.23 8.87 16.70
C GLN A 133 11.75 8.84 16.37
N GLU A 134 11.40 9.62 15.34
CA GLU A 134 10.09 9.53 14.71
C GLU A 134 10.07 8.32 13.76
N ILE A 135 9.01 7.51 13.87
CA ILE A 135 8.72 6.40 12.95
C ILE A 135 7.31 6.60 12.38
N TYR A 136 6.96 5.88 11.32
CA TYR A 136 5.73 6.16 10.58
C TYR A 136 4.87 4.91 10.47
N LEU A 137 3.69 4.95 11.09
CA LEU A 137 2.65 3.95 10.87
C LEU A 137 1.91 4.31 9.59
N SER A 138 1.87 3.34 8.67
CA SER A 138 1.17 3.48 7.40
C SER A 138 0.11 2.38 7.26
N VAL A 139 -1.01 2.75 6.62
CA VAL A 139 -2.04 1.80 6.22
C VAL A 139 -2.23 1.95 4.73
N ALA A 140 -2.00 0.89 3.96
CA ALA A 140 -2.30 0.87 2.53
C ALA A 140 -3.62 0.13 2.32
N GLU A 141 -4.63 0.85 1.83
CA GLU A 141 -5.99 0.40 1.60
C GLU A 141 -6.28 0.29 0.10
N GLN A 142 -6.89 -0.82 -0.31
CA GLN A 142 -7.36 -1.02 -1.67
C GLN A 142 -8.88 -0.91 -1.77
N MET A 143 -9.35 0.01 -2.60
CA MET A 143 -10.78 0.30 -2.81
C MET A 143 -11.18 0.04 -4.27
N PHE A 144 -12.16 -0.84 -4.51
CA PHE A 144 -12.67 -1.12 -5.86
C PHE A 144 -13.93 -0.30 -6.14
N GLU A 145 -13.83 0.73 -6.97
CA GLU A 145 -14.95 1.66 -7.17
C GLU A 145 -16.26 0.97 -7.60
N CYS A 146 -17.35 1.60 -7.20
CA CYS A 146 -18.70 1.27 -7.64
C CYS A 146 -18.83 1.33 -9.17
N VAL A 147 -19.51 0.33 -9.72
CA VAL A 147 -19.96 0.32 -11.11
C VAL A 147 -20.81 1.58 -11.35
N PRO A 148 -20.60 2.35 -12.45
CA PRO A 148 -19.97 1.98 -13.72
C PRO A 148 -18.51 2.43 -13.89
N ALA A 149 -17.92 3.09 -12.91
CA ALA A 149 -16.66 3.80 -13.08
C ALA A 149 -15.42 2.88 -13.15
N GLY A 150 -15.52 1.66 -12.61
CA GLY A 150 -14.61 0.55 -12.92
C GLY A 150 -13.13 0.79 -12.63
N HIS A 151 -12.77 1.76 -11.79
CA HIS A 151 -11.39 2.02 -11.39
C HIS A 151 -11.06 1.48 -9.99
N THR A 152 -9.77 1.37 -9.69
CA THR A 152 -9.32 1.09 -8.32
C THR A 152 -8.87 2.42 -7.72
N VAL A 153 -9.46 2.75 -6.57
CA VAL A 153 -9.00 3.84 -5.71
C VAL A 153 -8.13 3.20 -4.63
N TYR A 154 -7.15 3.94 -4.18
CA TYR A 154 -6.29 3.50 -3.11
C TYR A 154 -6.20 4.57 -2.05
N SER A 155 -6.02 4.14 -0.79
CA SER A 155 -5.69 5.05 0.30
C SER A 155 -4.41 4.70 1.02
N PHE A 156 -3.66 5.74 1.39
CA PHE A 156 -2.38 5.60 2.08
C PHE A 156 -2.17 6.65 3.18
N PRO A 157 -3.01 6.65 4.23
CA PRO A 157 -2.76 7.49 5.40
C PRO A 157 -1.53 7.05 6.18
N ILE A 158 -0.85 8.05 6.74
CA ILE A 158 0.38 7.87 7.49
C ILE A 158 0.31 8.76 8.73
N ASN A 159 0.51 8.16 9.90
CA ASN A 159 0.70 8.89 11.16
C ASN A 159 2.14 8.73 11.62
N SER A 160 2.77 9.83 11.99
CA SER A 160 4.06 9.82 12.65
C SER A 160 3.89 9.44 14.12
N LEU A 161 4.86 8.73 14.67
CA LEU A 161 4.87 8.22 16.03
C LEU A 161 6.24 8.45 16.65
N GLN A 162 6.28 8.78 17.94
CA GLN A 162 7.52 8.92 18.69
C GLN A 162 7.88 7.57 19.32
N TYR A 163 9.01 6.99 18.91
CA TYR A 163 9.49 5.72 19.44
C TYR A 163 10.24 5.95 20.77
N ASN A 164 9.61 5.56 21.88
CA ASN A 164 10.11 5.78 23.23
C ASN A 164 10.21 4.44 23.99
N PRO A 165 11.36 3.74 23.90
CA PRO A 165 11.63 2.53 24.67
C PRO A 165 11.77 2.77 26.17
#